data_AF-A0A523KIL1-F1
#
_entry.id   AF-A0A523KIL1-F1
#
_cell.length_a   1.000
_cell.length_b   1.000
_cell.length_c   1.000
_cell.angle_alpha   90.00
_cell.angle_beta   90.00
_cell.angle_gamma   90.00
#
_symmetry.space_group_name_H-M   'P 1'
#
loop_
_entity.id
_entity.type
_entity.pdbx_description
1 polymer ?
#
loop_
_entity_poly.entity_id
_entity_poly.type
_entity_poly.pdbx_seq_one_letter_code
_entity_poly.pdbx_strand_id
1 'polypeptide(L)'
;MECLDSRRLTGPSLIMSGAGAVIDVRFADADAEAAKLIGEWRRQVQRMLDAVGWQSQQIHVHRHGDGASLAISAPIDALYAATDINDWAWQATLGVLERGETPVVEADALRLREAIEEERNPALLELFAHARDRHLPCLVDDEFYSIGLGQGSQTWPVDDLPLPGQVDWSALHGIPVGLVTGTNGKTTSVRMAAAMVRAAGRVVGISSTDWIAVDQAIIDRGDYSGPGGARTVLRDPRVEVAILETARGGLLRRGLALDRVDAVLITNVAEDHLGEFALPDLQALADLKWVVTKALGSTGRLVLNAGDPLLVERARKREGRITWFSADAENTSLQQSPADGGDVFTVENGEMVYRSGDHRRALLPLAEIPMTLGGAASHNVANALGAAGLAAALGIRLEAIATGLRDTRREDHPGRLNVYEFDGVTAIVDFAHNPHGLQALFDTGSNLEAERRLVLIGQAGDRSDKAISALADAAWAMQPDRIIIKEMGRYARGRSKGEVPGILRHRFLELGAPAGMIGYQEHELEGVREAVQWSRPGDVLMLLIHEDVDGVIEFLSDRSR
;
A
#
# COMPACT_ATOMS: atom_id res chain seq x y z
N MET A 1 14.17 24.77 -14.50
CA MET A 1 13.08 24.05 -13.78
C MET A 1 13.04 22.62 -14.31
N GLU A 2 12.59 21.63 -13.55
CA GLU A 2 12.65 20.21 -13.97
C GLU A 2 11.25 19.59 -13.96
N CYS A 3 10.89 18.89 -15.05
CA CYS A 3 9.74 17.98 -15.08
C CYS A 3 10.21 16.61 -14.56
N LEU A 4 9.59 16.13 -13.49
CA LEU A 4 9.92 14.85 -12.89
C LEU A 4 9.12 13.71 -13.52
N ASP A 5 7.83 13.93 -13.75
CA ASP A 5 6.91 12.92 -14.25
C ASP A 5 5.64 13.58 -14.85
N SER A 6 5.03 12.94 -15.84
CA SER A 6 3.76 13.37 -16.44
C SER A 6 2.89 12.15 -16.72
N ARG A 7 1.66 12.15 -16.23
CA ARG A 7 0.81 10.94 -16.23
C ARG A 7 -0.69 11.20 -16.10
N ARG A 8 -1.43 10.18 -16.53
CA ARG A 8 -2.89 10.02 -16.35
C ARG A 8 -3.23 9.57 -14.93
N LEU A 9 -4.24 10.22 -14.35
CA LEU A 9 -4.94 9.81 -13.14
C LEU A 9 -6.30 9.24 -13.54
N THR A 10 -6.56 7.99 -13.18
CA THR A 10 -7.76 7.25 -13.64
C THR A 10 -8.92 7.28 -12.64
N GLY A 11 -8.76 7.99 -11.52
CA GLY A 11 -9.72 8.03 -10.42
C GLY A 11 -9.25 8.94 -9.30
N PRO A 12 -9.95 8.95 -8.15
CA PRO A 12 -9.61 9.80 -7.01
C PRO A 12 -8.13 9.67 -6.61
N SER A 13 -7.47 10.79 -6.37
CA SER A 13 -6.03 10.85 -6.08
C SER A 13 -5.74 11.82 -4.92
N LEU A 14 -4.48 12.07 -4.60
CA LEU A 14 -4.09 13.11 -3.64
C LEU A 14 -4.58 14.49 -4.08
N ILE A 15 -4.54 14.77 -5.39
CA ILE A 15 -4.69 16.12 -5.95
C ILE A 15 -6.14 16.44 -6.32
N MET A 16 -6.89 15.43 -6.79
CA MET A 16 -8.25 15.60 -7.31
C MET A 16 -9.16 14.42 -6.93
N SER A 17 -10.47 14.59 -7.10
CA SER A 17 -11.46 13.57 -6.75
C SER A 17 -11.92 12.72 -7.94
N GLY A 18 -11.47 13.02 -9.16
CA GLY A 18 -11.85 12.32 -10.38
C GLY A 18 -10.65 12.04 -11.28
N ALA A 19 -10.92 11.71 -12.53
CA ALA A 19 -9.90 11.45 -13.53
C ALA A 19 -9.32 12.75 -14.11
N GLY A 20 -8.11 12.65 -14.65
CA GLY A 20 -7.39 13.79 -15.20
C GLY A 20 -5.94 13.48 -15.55
N ALA A 21 -5.16 14.54 -15.68
CA ALA A 21 -3.72 14.45 -15.92
C ALA A 21 -2.95 15.30 -14.89
N VAL A 22 -1.76 14.85 -14.53
CA VAL A 22 -0.86 15.52 -13.59
C VAL A 22 0.56 15.55 -14.16
N ILE A 23 1.24 16.67 -13.95
CA ILE A 23 2.68 16.82 -14.14
C ILE A 23 3.30 17.19 -12.80
N ASP A 24 4.31 16.43 -12.38
CA ASP A 24 5.11 16.69 -11.20
C ASP A 24 6.37 17.47 -11.59
N VAL A 25 6.58 18.62 -10.98
CA VAL A 25 7.68 19.51 -11.30
C VAL A 25 8.50 19.88 -10.07
N ARG A 26 9.80 20.11 -10.27
CA ARG A 26 10.75 20.62 -9.27
C ARG A 26 11.30 21.98 -9.69
N PHE A 27 11.49 22.86 -8.72
CA PHE A 27 12.09 24.17 -8.90
C PHE A 27 13.28 24.39 -7.94
N ALA A 28 14.27 25.19 -8.36
CA ALA A 28 15.57 25.35 -7.68
C ALA A 28 15.54 26.28 -6.45
N ASP A 29 14.35 26.80 -6.12
CA ASP A 29 13.96 27.54 -4.91
C ASP A 29 14.04 29.08 -4.93
N ALA A 30 12.83 29.68 -4.99
CA ALA A 30 12.40 30.94 -4.41
C ALA A 30 10.86 30.94 -4.46
N ASP A 31 10.16 31.23 -3.36
CA ASP A 31 8.68 31.26 -3.33
C ASP A 31 8.09 32.17 -4.44
N ALA A 32 8.81 33.24 -4.78
CA ALA A 32 8.43 34.15 -5.86
C ALA A 32 8.53 33.49 -7.25
N GLU A 33 9.55 32.66 -7.50
CA GLU A 33 9.69 31.93 -8.76
C GLU A 33 8.65 30.82 -8.88
N ALA A 34 8.37 30.10 -7.79
CA ALA A 34 7.31 29.10 -7.75
C ALA A 34 5.94 29.74 -8.02
N ALA A 35 5.64 30.88 -7.41
CA ALA A 35 4.39 31.60 -7.65
C ALA A 35 4.26 32.08 -9.10
N LYS A 36 5.35 32.61 -9.68
CA LYS A 36 5.39 33.04 -11.08
C LYS A 36 5.17 31.87 -12.04
N LEU A 37 5.84 30.75 -11.80
CA LEU A 37 5.72 29.51 -12.58
C LEU A 37 4.30 28.94 -12.52
N ILE A 38 3.76 28.77 -11.31
CA ILE A 38 2.41 28.25 -11.13
C ILE A 38 1.37 29.18 -11.76
N GLY A 39 1.53 30.50 -11.59
CA GLY A 39 0.66 31.50 -12.19
C GLY A 39 0.71 31.49 -13.73
N GLU A 40 1.91 31.34 -14.29
CA GLU A 40 2.11 31.20 -15.73
C GLU A 40 1.48 29.91 -16.27
N TRP A 41 1.76 28.77 -15.65
CA TRP A 41 1.16 27.48 -16.02
C TRP A 41 -0.36 27.52 -15.95
N ARG A 42 -0.94 28.07 -14.88
CA ARG A 42 -2.39 28.27 -14.77
C ARG A 42 -2.95 29.08 -15.94
N ARG A 43 -2.23 30.12 -16.39
CA ARG A 43 -2.65 30.93 -17.53
C ARG A 43 -2.58 30.13 -18.84
N GLN A 44 -1.49 29.41 -19.09
CA GLN A 44 -1.33 28.65 -20.33
C GLN A 44 -2.33 27.49 -20.40
N VAL A 45 -2.50 26.74 -19.31
CA VAL A 45 -3.45 25.63 -19.29
C VAL A 45 -4.89 26.13 -19.44
N GLN A 46 -5.27 27.25 -18.80
CA GLN A 46 -6.60 27.84 -19.01
C GLN A 46 -6.83 28.24 -20.47
N ARG A 47 -5.86 28.90 -21.11
CA ARG A 47 -5.96 29.27 -22.53
C ARG A 47 -6.18 28.05 -23.43
N MET A 48 -5.47 26.96 -23.15
CA MET A 48 -5.61 25.73 -23.93
C MET A 48 -6.96 25.06 -23.66
N LEU A 49 -7.38 24.93 -22.39
CA LEU A 49 -8.69 24.41 -22.02
C LEU A 49 -9.83 25.19 -22.69
N ASP A 50 -9.74 26.53 -22.71
CA ASP A 50 -10.71 27.38 -23.40
C ASP A 50 -10.72 27.12 -24.91
N ALA A 51 -9.54 26.97 -25.53
CA ALA A 51 -9.39 26.75 -26.97
C ALA A 51 -9.86 25.37 -27.43
N VAL A 52 -9.79 24.35 -26.58
CA VAL A 52 -10.27 22.99 -26.89
C VAL A 52 -11.72 22.74 -26.43
N GLY A 53 -12.38 23.72 -25.81
CA GLY A 53 -13.78 23.61 -25.38
C GLY A 53 -13.98 22.89 -24.05
N TRP A 54 -12.98 22.91 -23.16
CA TRP A 54 -12.97 22.25 -21.86
C TRP A 54 -13.07 23.25 -20.69
N GLN A 55 -13.88 24.30 -20.84
CA GLN A 55 -14.00 25.38 -19.84
C GLN A 55 -14.55 24.90 -18.48
N SER A 56 -15.21 23.74 -18.43
CA SER A 56 -15.73 23.14 -17.20
C SER A 56 -14.71 22.33 -16.41
N GLN A 57 -13.52 22.07 -16.99
CA GLN A 57 -12.49 21.27 -16.33
C GLN A 57 -11.78 22.08 -15.24
N GLN A 58 -11.41 21.41 -14.16
CA GLN A 58 -10.85 22.00 -12.97
C GLN A 58 -9.32 21.98 -13.02
N ILE A 59 -8.69 23.09 -12.61
CA ILE A 59 -7.24 23.22 -12.50
C ILE A 59 -6.85 23.10 -11.02
N HIS A 60 -6.03 22.10 -10.72
CA HIS A 60 -5.53 21.80 -9.39
C HIS A 60 -4.03 22.05 -9.29
N VAL A 61 -3.61 22.52 -8.12
CA VAL A 61 -2.18 22.68 -7.78
C VAL A 61 -1.99 22.16 -6.38
N HIS A 62 -1.05 21.25 -6.20
CA HIS A 62 -0.61 20.76 -4.91
C HIS A 62 0.88 21.08 -4.75
N ARG A 63 1.21 22.02 -3.86
CA ARG A 63 2.62 22.34 -3.54
C ARG A 63 3.16 21.35 -2.52
N HIS A 64 4.42 20.95 -2.69
CA HIS A 64 5.12 20.03 -1.79
C HIS A 64 6.62 20.32 -1.86
N GLY A 65 7.32 20.31 -0.73
CA GLY A 65 8.78 20.48 -0.68
C GLY A 65 9.32 21.57 -1.63
N ASP A 66 10.19 21.17 -2.55
CA ASP A 66 10.84 21.96 -3.60
C ASP A 66 10.09 21.91 -4.96
N GLY A 67 8.81 21.54 -4.95
CA GLY A 67 8.06 21.23 -6.16
C GLY A 67 6.54 21.47 -6.08
N ALA A 68 5.87 21.10 -7.17
CA ALA A 68 4.42 21.12 -7.25
C ALA A 68 3.90 20.02 -8.18
N SER A 69 2.73 19.48 -7.86
CA SER A 69 1.93 18.67 -8.76
C SER A 69 0.87 19.57 -9.40
N LEU A 70 0.93 19.70 -10.71
CA LEU A 70 0.07 20.58 -11.50
C LEU A 70 -0.87 19.70 -12.31
N ALA A 71 -2.17 19.82 -12.07
CA ALA A 71 -3.13 18.84 -12.58
C ALA A 71 -4.39 19.48 -13.14
N ILE A 72 -4.98 18.81 -14.14
CA ILE A 72 -6.26 19.17 -14.74
C ILE A 72 -7.21 17.98 -14.69
N SER A 73 -8.48 18.21 -14.37
CA SER A 73 -9.51 17.19 -14.56
C SER A 73 -9.77 16.99 -16.04
N ALA A 74 -10.24 15.80 -16.42
CA ALA A 74 -10.64 15.52 -17.79
C ALA A 74 -11.74 14.43 -17.83
N PRO A 75 -12.52 14.37 -18.91
CA PRO A 75 -13.34 13.21 -19.22
C PRO A 75 -12.50 11.93 -19.23
N ILE A 76 -13.11 10.82 -18.82
CA ILE A 76 -12.42 9.53 -18.68
C ILE A 76 -11.98 8.94 -20.04
N ASP A 77 -12.63 9.38 -21.12
CA ASP A 77 -12.37 9.04 -22.52
C ASP A 77 -11.48 10.06 -23.23
N ALA A 78 -10.74 10.89 -22.49
CA ALA A 78 -9.85 11.91 -23.06
C ALA A 78 -8.58 12.15 -22.21
N LEU A 79 -8.12 11.13 -21.50
CA LEU A 79 -6.99 11.25 -20.56
C LEU A 79 -5.63 11.35 -21.24
N TYR A 80 -5.45 10.78 -22.44
CA TYR A 80 -4.23 10.99 -23.21
C TYR A 80 -4.15 12.44 -23.69
N ALA A 81 -5.22 12.95 -24.28
CA ALA A 81 -5.32 14.35 -24.67
C ALA A 81 -5.13 15.31 -23.48
N ALA A 82 -5.63 14.96 -22.29
CA ALA A 82 -5.41 15.75 -21.07
C ALA A 82 -3.92 15.79 -20.66
N THR A 83 -3.20 14.69 -20.86
CA THR A 83 -1.75 14.63 -20.59
C THR A 83 -1.00 15.53 -21.59
N ASP A 84 -1.33 15.44 -22.87
CA ASP A 84 -0.79 16.30 -23.92
C ASP A 84 -1.06 17.80 -23.66
N ILE A 85 -2.27 18.16 -23.19
CA ILE A 85 -2.62 19.54 -22.81
C ILE A 85 -1.74 20.02 -21.66
N ASN A 86 -1.53 19.18 -20.64
CA ASN A 86 -0.75 19.55 -19.47
C ASN A 86 0.75 19.70 -19.81
N ASP A 87 1.27 18.79 -20.64
CA ASP A 87 2.64 18.84 -21.18
C ASP A 87 2.85 20.07 -22.05
N TRP A 88 1.89 20.39 -22.92
CA TRP A 88 1.92 21.61 -23.72
C TRP A 88 1.93 22.85 -22.82
N ALA A 89 1.06 22.92 -21.81
CA ALA A 89 0.98 24.04 -20.89
C ALA A 89 2.29 24.24 -20.13
N TRP A 90 2.95 23.14 -19.75
CA TRP A 90 4.28 23.16 -19.14
C TRP A 90 5.35 23.71 -20.09
N GLN A 91 5.43 23.20 -21.32
CA GLN A 91 6.41 23.70 -22.30
C GLN A 91 6.19 25.17 -22.66
N ALA A 92 4.93 25.58 -22.81
CA ALA A 92 4.55 26.97 -23.03
C ALA A 92 4.98 27.87 -21.86
N THR A 93 4.84 27.37 -20.63
CA THR A 93 5.28 28.06 -19.40
C THR A 93 6.79 28.28 -19.40
N LEU A 94 7.58 27.25 -19.69
CA LEU A 94 9.03 27.37 -19.79
C LEU A 94 9.43 28.32 -20.92
N GLY A 95 8.75 28.27 -22.07
CA GLY A 95 8.99 29.21 -23.17
C GLY A 95 8.78 30.67 -22.79
N VAL A 96 7.71 30.98 -22.07
CA VAL A 96 7.45 32.34 -21.60
C VAL A 96 8.49 32.78 -20.57
N LEU A 97 8.79 31.93 -19.58
CA LEU A 97 9.61 32.33 -18.43
C LEU A 97 11.12 32.33 -18.72
N GLU A 98 11.60 31.37 -19.49
CA GLU A 98 13.02 31.18 -19.77
C GLU A 98 13.43 31.83 -21.11
N ARG A 99 12.53 31.90 -22.08
CA ARG A 99 12.84 32.34 -23.46
C ARG A 99 12.09 33.59 -23.91
N GLY A 100 11.15 34.10 -23.12
CA GLY A 100 10.33 35.27 -23.48
C GLY A 100 9.41 35.03 -24.68
N GLU A 101 9.07 33.77 -24.95
CA GLU A 101 8.23 33.38 -26.07
C GLU A 101 6.76 33.78 -25.86
N THR A 102 6.01 33.93 -26.95
CA THR A 102 4.55 34.04 -26.90
C THR A 102 3.94 32.76 -27.46
N PRO A 103 3.36 31.89 -26.62
CA PRO A 103 2.78 30.63 -27.07
C PRO A 103 1.61 30.86 -28.04
N VAL A 104 1.69 30.21 -29.21
CA VAL A 104 0.66 30.20 -30.24
C VAL A 104 -0.34 29.09 -29.91
N VAL A 105 -1.51 29.44 -29.41
CA VAL A 105 -2.49 28.46 -28.90
C VAL A 105 -3.28 27.84 -30.04
N GLU A 106 -3.58 28.61 -31.08
CA GLU A 106 -4.58 28.25 -32.08
C GLU A 106 -4.20 27.02 -32.90
N ALA A 107 -2.91 26.91 -33.28
CA ALA A 107 -2.40 25.79 -34.05
C ALA A 107 -2.34 24.50 -33.22
N ASP A 108 -1.79 24.57 -32.01
CA ASP A 108 -1.71 23.41 -31.11
C ASP A 108 -3.10 22.97 -30.62
N ALA A 109 -4.02 23.92 -30.39
CA ALA A 109 -5.40 23.63 -30.04
C ALA A 109 -6.14 22.90 -31.16
N LEU A 110 -5.79 23.11 -32.44
CA LEU A 110 -6.36 22.34 -33.54
C LEU A 110 -5.95 20.87 -33.45
N ARG A 111 -4.66 20.59 -33.32
CA ARG A 111 -4.13 19.24 -33.13
C ARG A 111 -4.72 18.56 -31.89
N LEU A 112 -4.83 19.29 -30.78
CA LEU A 112 -5.38 18.75 -29.54
C LEU A 112 -6.88 18.49 -29.63
N ARG A 113 -7.65 19.29 -30.37
CA ARG A 113 -9.06 18.97 -30.65
C ARG A 113 -9.22 17.71 -31.50
N GLU A 114 -8.34 17.50 -32.47
CA GLU A 114 -8.30 16.26 -33.26
C GLU A 114 -7.98 15.05 -32.36
N ALA A 115 -6.96 15.15 -31.51
CA ALA A 115 -6.61 14.10 -30.54
C ALA A 115 -7.75 13.81 -29.54
N ILE A 116 -8.44 14.84 -29.05
CA ILE A 116 -9.63 14.65 -28.21
C ILE A 116 -10.71 13.90 -28.99
N GLU A 117 -11.00 14.28 -30.23
CA GLU A 117 -12.04 13.63 -31.03
C GLU A 117 -11.70 12.18 -31.37
N GLU A 118 -10.40 11.87 -31.57
CA GLU A 118 -9.91 10.50 -31.78
C GLU A 118 -10.05 9.62 -30.53
N GLU A 119 -9.86 10.18 -29.33
CA GLU A 119 -9.97 9.45 -28.06
C GLU A 119 -11.42 9.30 -27.58
N ARG A 120 -12.30 10.25 -27.96
CA ARG A 120 -13.69 10.30 -27.50
C ARG A 120 -14.42 8.99 -27.73
N ASN A 121 -15.10 8.53 -26.68
CA ASN A 121 -15.92 7.34 -26.72
C ASN A 121 -17.33 7.67 -26.20
N PRO A 122 -18.23 8.19 -27.07
CA PRO A 122 -19.59 8.56 -26.67
C PRO A 122 -20.39 7.39 -26.09
N ALA A 123 -20.18 6.17 -26.59
CA ALA A 123 -20.85 4.97 -26.10
C ALA A 123 -20.42 4.66 -24.64
N LEU A 124 -19.13 4.80 -24.34
CA LEU A 124 -18.60 4.67 -22.98
C LEU A 124 -19.24 5.69 -22.04
N LEU A 125 -19.28 6.97 -22.44
CA LEU A 125 -19.88 8.04 -21.62
C LEU A 125 -21.39 7.82 -21.40
N GLU A 126 -22.11 7.35 -22.41
CA GLU A 126 -23.53 7.01 -22.30
C GLU A 126 -23.74 5.88 -21.28
N LEU A 127 -22.97 4.79 -21.37
CA LEU A 127 -23.05 3.69 -20.40
C LEU A 127 -22.70 4.14 -18.98
N PHE A 128 -21.66 4.97 -18.81
CA PHE A 128 -21.33 5.58 -17.51
C PHE A 128 -22.50 6.35 -16.92
N ALA A 129 -23.20 7.16 -17.73
CA ALA A 129 -24.36 7.91 -17.27
C ALA A 129 -25.47 6.97 -16.80
N HIS A 130 -25.78 5.93 -17.58
CA HIS A 130 -26.79 4.92 -17.23
C HIS A 130 -26.44 4.14 -15.96
N ALA A 131 -25.17 3.77 -15.78
CA ALA A 131 -24.69 3.07 -14.59
C ALA A 131 -24.74 3.98 -13.35
N ARG A 132 -24.32 5.25 -13.47
CA ARG A 132 -24.36 6.24 -12.40
C ARG A 132 -25.78 6.49 -11.91
N ASP A 133 -26.75 6.64 -12.82
CA ASP A 133 -28.17 6.84 -12.46
C ASP A 133 -28.73 5.64 -11.67
N ARG A 134 -28.15 4.45 -11.87
CA ARG A 134 -28.47 3.21 -11.16
C ARG A 134 -27.58 2.96 -9.94
N HIS A 135 -26.64 3.86 -9.64
CA HIS A 135 -25.67 3.73 -8.55
C HIS A 135 -24.82 2.45 -8.67
N LEU A 136 -24.53 2.03 -9.91
CA LEU A 136 -23.70 0.87 -10.20
C LEU A 136 -22.22 1.26 -10.29
N PRO A 137 -21.32 0.50 -9.66
CA PRO A 137 -19.88 0.72 -9.80
C PRO A 137 -19.43 0.41 -11.23
N CYS A 138 -18.44 1.15 -11.70
CA CYS A 138 -17.85 0.97 -13.03
C CYS A 138 -16.34 0.86 -12.93
N LEU A 139 -15.75 0.09 -13.84
CA LEU A 139 -14.30 -0.01 -14.02
C LEU A 139 -13.95 0.28 -15.47
N VAL A 140 -12.87 1.01 -15.68
CA VAL A 140 -12.35 1.28 -17.02
C VAL A 140 -10.83 1.28 -17.01
N ASP A 141 -10.26 0.73 -18.06
CA ASP A 141 -8.87 0.90 -18.48
C ASP A 141 -8.80 0.93 -20.01
N ASP A 142 -7.59 0.83 -20.54
CA ASP A 142 -7.32 0.96 -21.97
C ASP A 142 -7.89 -0.22 -22.79
N GLU A 143 -8.28 -1.33 -22.16
CA GLU A 143 -8.76 -2.54 -22.87
C GLU A 143 -10.24 -2.82 -22.60
N PHE A 144 -10.71 -2.62 -21.37
CA PHE A 144 -12.02 -3.08 -20.94
C PHE A 144 -12.81 -2.04 -20.15
N TYR A 145 -14.12 -2.04 -20.39
CA TYR A 145 -15.11 -1.37 -19.55
C TYR A 145 -16.00 -2.41 -18.86
N SER A 146 -16.28 -2.18 -17.57
CA SER A 146 -17.12 -3.07 -16.78
C SER A 146 -18.14 -2.28 -15.97
N ILE A 147 -19.35 -2.81 -15.87
CA ILE A 147 -20.40 -2.33 -14.95
C ILE A 147 -20.68 -3.44 -13.95
N GLY A 148 -20.80 -3.08 -12.67
CA GLY A 148 -20.87 -4.04 -11.58
C GLY A 148 -19.49 -4.62 -11.23
N LEU A 149 -19.43 -5.38 -10.14
CA LEU A 149 -18.20 -5.96 -9.61
C LEU A 149 -18.41 -7.43 -9.27
N GLY A 150 -17.37 -8.25 -9.39
CA GLY A 150 -17.40 -9.68 -9.07
C GLY A 150 -18.53 -10.40 -9.79
N GLN A 151 -19.30 -11.20 -9.05
CA GLN A 151 -20.50 -11.91 -9.54
C GLN A 151 -21.56 -11.01 -10.20
N GLY A 152 -21.57 -9.72 -9.90
CA GLY A 152 -22.46 -8.73 -10.51
C GLY A 152 -21.85 -7.99 -11.69
N SER A 153 -20.65 -8.37 -12.17
CA SER A 153 -19.93 -7.66 -13.23
C SER A 153 -20.27 -8.18 -14.62
N GLN A 154 -20.47 -7.26 -15.57
CA GLN A 154 -20.36 -7.54 -17.00
C GLN A 154 -19.24 -6.67 -17.57
N THR A 155 -18.42 -7.24 -18.45
CA THR A 155 -17.22 -6.61 -19.01
C THR A 155 -17.22 -6.73 -20.52
N TRP A 156 -16.85 -5.65 -21.19
CA TRP A 156 -16.74 -5.55 -22.65
C TRP A 156 -15.42 -4.89 -23.04
N PRO A 157 -14.86 -5.20 -24.22
CA PRO A 157 -13.79 -4.40 -24.80
C PRO A 157 -14.25 -2.94 -24.98
N VAL A 158 -13.38 -1.96 -24.72
CA VAL A 158 -13.73 -0.53 -24.86
C VAL A 158 -14.10 -0.14 -26.29
N ASP A 159 -13.61 -0.90 -27.27
CA ASP A 159 -13.88 -0.70 -28.70
C ASP A 159 -15.12 -1.47 -29.21
N ASP A 160 -15.78 -2.26 -28.36
CA ASP A 160 -16.97 -3.07 -28.70
C ASP A 160 -18.01 -3.02 -27.57
N LEU A 161 -18.49 -1.82 -27.28
CA LEU A 161 -19.45 -1.56 -26.21
C LEU A 161 -20.89 -1.83 -26.65
N PRO A 162 -21.72 -2.45 -25.78
CA PRO A 162 -23.13 -2.64 -26.07
C PRO A 162 -23.89 -1.31 -26.01
N LEU A 163 -25.00 -1.24 -26.74
CA LEU A 163 -25.98 -0.18 -26.52
C LEU A 163 -26.64 -0.35 -25.13
N PRO A 164 -27.09 0.73 -24.46
CA PRO A 164 -27.73 0.62 -23.15
C PRO A 164 -28.93 -0.34 -23.10
N GLY A 165 -29.67 -0.50 -24.21
CA GLY A 165 -30.79 -1.45 -24.31
C GLY A 165 -30.39 -2.93 -24.43
N GLN A 166 -29.10 -3.23 -24.67
CA GLN A 166 -28.56 -4.59 -24.76
C GLN A 166 -27.93 -5.06 -23.44
N VAL A 167 -27.73 -4.15 -22.48
CA VAL A 167 -27.19 -4.46 -21.16
C VAL A 167 -28.29 -5.05 -20.28
N ASP A 168 -28.06 -6.21 -19.68
CA ASP A 168 -28.93 -6.76 -18.64
C ASP A 168 -28.65 -6.08 -17.30
N TRP A 169 -29.20 -4.87 -17.13
CA TRP A 169 -29.07 -4.07 -15.92
C TRP A 169 -29.55 -4.77 -14.64
N SER A 170 -30.43 -5.77 -14.76
CA SER A 170 -31.02 -6.44 -13.61
C SER A 170 -30.07 -7.44 -12.95
N ALA A 171 -29.09 -7.95 -13.71
CA ALA A 171 -28.04 -8.83 -13.22
C ALA A 171 -26.89 -8.07 -12.53
N LEU A 172 -26.77 -6.75 -12.79
CA LEU A 172 -25.63 -5.95 -12.37
C LEU A 172 -25.74 -5.49 -10.93
N HIS A 173 -24.67 -5.65 -10.16
CA HIS A 173 -24.55 -5.16 -8.79
C HIS A 173 -23.08 -5.07 -8.36
N GLY A 174 -22.83 -4.38 -7.26
CA GLY A 174 -21.52 -4.40 -6.59
C GLY A 174 -21.40 -5.56 -5.61
N ILE A 175 -20.16 -5.85 -5.21
CA ILE A 175 -19.82 -6.74 -4.11
C ILE A 175 -19.20 -5.93 -2.96
N PRO A 176 -19.14 -6.44 -1.72
CA PRO A 176 -18.36 -5.81 -0.67
C PRO A 176 -16.88 -5.68 -1.04
N VAL A 177 -16.34 -4.46 -0.94
CA VAL A 177 -14.93 -4.17 -1.22
C VAL A 177 -14.23 -3.52 -0.03
N GLY A 178 -13.11 -4.10 0.37
CA GLY A 178 -12.19 -3.58 1.38
C GLY A 178 -10.89 -3.09 0.77
N LEU A 179 -10.48 -1.85 1.04
CA LEU A 179 -9.14 -1.36 0.71
C LEU A 179 -8.20 -1.49 1.91
N VAL A 180 -6.95 -1.89 1.68
CA VAL A 180 -5.91 -1.92 2.70
C VAL A 180 -4.73 -1.05 2.28
N THR A 181 -4.39 -0.06 3.10
CA THR A 181 -3.19 0.76 2.93
C THR A 181 -2.43 0.91 4.25
N GLY A 182 -1.23 1.48 4.17
CA GLY A 182 -0.30 1.60 5.30
C GLY A 182 1.15 1.57 4.87
N THR A 183 2.08 1.86 5.78
CA THR A 183 3.51 1.68 5.49
C THR A 183 3.84 0.19 5.55
N ASN A 184 3.59 -0.47 6.68
CA ASN A 184 3.86 -1.89 6.90
C ASN A 184 2.56 -2.68 7.16
N GLY A 185 2.59 -4.00 6.92
CA GLY A 185 1.50 -4.91 7.29
C GLY A 185 0.32 -5.01 6.32
N LYS A 186 0.35 -4.31 5.18
CA LYS A 186 -0.71 -4.34 4.16
C LYS A 186 -1.01 -5.75 3.64
N THR A 187 -0.03 -6.36 2.98
CA THR A 187 -0.16 -7.71 2.41
C THR A 187 -0.54 -8.76 3.45
N THR A 188 0.05 -8.69 4.65
CA THR A 188 -0.30 -9.59 5.76
C THR A 188 -1.77 -9.42 6.16
N SER A 189 -2.25 -8.19 6.32
CA SER A 189 -3.64 -7.90 6.67
C SER A 189 -4.61 -8.33 5.57
N VAL A 190 -4.25 -8.13 4.30
CA VAL A 190 -5.04 -8.58 3.13
C VAL A 190 -5.23 -10.09 3.17
N ARG A 191 -4.16 -10.86 3.40
CA ARG A 191 -4.20 -12.33 3.42
C ARG A 191 -4.94 -12.88 4.64
N MET A 192 -4.75 -12.28 5.82
CA MET A 192 -5.54 -12.61 7.01
C MET A 192 -7.04 -12.34 6.79
N ALA A 193 -7.40 -11.17 6.26
CA ALA A 193 -8.80 -10.85 5.95
C ALA A 193 -9.37 -11.81 4.90
N ALA A 194 -8.58 -12.20 3.89
CA ALA A 194 -8.98 -13.19 2.93
C ALA A 194 -9.25 -14.57 3.55
N ALA A 195 -8.43 -15.03 4.51
CA ALA A 195 -8.68 -16.26 5.25
C ALA A 195 -10.02 -16.19 6.02
N MET A 196 -10.37 -15.04 6.62
CA MET A 196 -11.66 -14.84 7.28
C MET A 196 -12.84 -14.87 6.32
N VAL A 197 -12.70 -14.28 5.12
CA VAL A 197 -13.72 -14.32 4.07
C VAL A 197 -13.94 -15.76 3.59
N ARG A 198 -12.87 -16.53 3.38
CA ARG A 198 -12.96 -17.96 3.02
C ARG A 198 -13.63 -18.78 4.12
N ALA A 199 -13.27 -18.54 5.39
CA ALA A 199 -13.90 -19.19 6.53
C ALA A 199 -15.41 -18.84 6.65
N ALA A 200 -15.85 -17.73 6.05
CA ALA A 200 -17.26 -17.39 5.93
C ALA A 200 -17.98 -18.08 4.77
N GLY A 201 -17.29 -18.92 3.99
CA GLY A 201 -17.83 -19.62 2.82
C GLY A 201 -18.05 -18.72 1.60
N ARG A 202 -17.31 -17.61 1.49
CA ARG A 202 -17.41 -16.66 0.36
C ARG A 202 -16.15 -16.71 -0.50
N VAL A 203 -16.31 -16.54 -1.80
CA VAL A 203 -15.19 -16.44 -2.75
C VAL A 203 -14.53 -15.07 -2.64
N VAL A 204 -13.28 -15.04 -2.18
CA VAL A 204 -12.51 -13.80 -2.01
C VAL A 204 -11.71 -13.46 -3.27
N GLY A 205 -11.73 -12.18 -3.68
CA GLY A 205 -10.80 -11.62 -4.65
C GLY A 205 -9.70 -10.84 -3.94
N ILE A 206 -8.44 -11.03 -4.34
CA ILE A 206 -7.29 -10.44 -3.66
C ILE A 206 -6.37 -9.73 -4.64
N SER A 207 -5.98 -8.50 -4.30
CA SER A 207 -4.88 -7.77 -4.95
C SER A 207 -3.79 -7.44 -3.94
N SER A 208 -2.54 -7.78 -4.22
CA SER A 208 -1.40 -7.60 -3.30
C SER A 208 -0.09 -7.28 -4.04
N THR A 209 0.97 -6.98 -3.29
CA THR A 209 2.32 -6.70 -3.84
C THR A 209 3.00 -7.90 -4.52
N ASP A 210 2.48 -9.12 -4.34
CA ASP A 210 3.15 -10.32 -4.85
C ASP A 210 2.32 -11.04 -5.95
N TRP A 211 1.00 -10.86 -5.93
CA TRP A 211 0.07 -11.52 -6.84
C TRP A 211 -1.36 -10.97 -6.72
N ILE A 212 -2.16 -11.32 -7.72
CA ILE A 212 -3.63 -11.32 -7.67
C ILE A 212 -4.17 -12.76 -7.62
N ALA A 213 -5.26 -12.96 -6.89
CA ALA A 213 -5.89 -14.28 -6.81
C ALA A 213 -7.41 -14.17 -6.68
N VAL A 214 -8.08 -15.25 -7.11
CA VAL A 214 -9.49 -15.51 -6.85
C VAL A 214 -9.57 -16.80 -6.05
N ASP A 215 -10.00 -16.66 -4.80
CA ASP A 215 -9.87 -17.66 -3.77
C ASP A 215 -8.43 -18.20 -3.69
N GLN A 216 -8.20 -19.50 -3.90
CA GLN A 216 -6.86 -20.10 -3.88
C GLN A 216 -6.15 -20.04 -5.25
N ALA A 217 -6.85 -19.67 -6.32
CA ALA A 217 -6.29 -19.63 -7.66
C ALA A 217 -5.55 -18.30 -7.89
N ILE A 218 -4.22 -18.36 -7.92
CA ILE A 218 -3.38 -17.24 -8.36
C ILE A 218 -3.65 -17.01 -9.85
N ILE A 219 -4.07 -15.80 -10.19
CA ILE A 219 -4.35 -15.39 -11.57
C ILE A 219 -3.08 -14.90 -12.23
N ASP A 220 -2.29 -14.09 -11.50
CA ASP A 220 -1.00 -13.62 -11.97
C ASP A 220 -0.08 -13.22 -10.80
N ARG A 221 1.23 -13.22 -11.05
CA ARG A 221 2.29 -12.88 -10.08
C ARG A 221 3.00 -11.60 -10.47
N GLY A 222 3.21 -10.71 -9.50
CA GLY A 222 3.79 -9.39 -9.70
C GLY A 222 3.24 -8.36 -8.71
N ASP A 223 3.76 -7.14 -8.75
CA ASP A 223 3.26 -6.05 -7.92
C ASP A 223 1.93 -5.51 -8.46
N TYR A 224 0.86 -5.99 -7.84
CA TYR A 224 -0.52 -5.62 -8.14
C TYR A 224 -1.14 -4.75 -7.04
N SER A 225 -0.33 -4.03 -6.26
CA SER A 225 -0.80 -3.16 -5.16
C SER A 225 -1.34 -1.78 -5.62
N GLY A 226 -2.05 -1.75 -6.75
CA GLY A 226 -2.60 -0.54 -7.37
C GLY A 226 -3.78 -0.83 -8.30
N PRO A 227 -4.23 0.16 -9.10
CA PRO A 227 -5.50 0.05 -9.82
C PRO A 227 -5.63 -1.09 -10.83
N GLY A 228 -4.53 -1.51 -11.47
CA GLY A 228 -4.54 -2.63 -12.41
C GLY A 228 -4.96 -3.93 -11.75
N GLY A 229 -4.31 -4.30 -10.64
CA GLY A 229 -4.66 -5.52 -9.89
C GLY A 229 -6.07 -5.49 -9.33
N ALA A 230 -6.49 -4.34 -8.80
CA ALA A 230 -7.86 -4.12 -8.35
C ALA A 230 -8.89 -4.38 -9.46
N ARG A 231 -8.69 -3.81 -10.65
CA ARG A 231 -9.61 -4.00 -11.79
C ARG A 231 -9.68 -5.45 -12.23
N THR A 232 -8.55 -6.13 -12.36
CA THR A 232 -8.51 -7.54 -12.78
C THR A 232 -9.31 -8.42 -11.84
N VAL A 233 -9.12 -8.26 -10.53
CA VAL A 233 -9.84 -9.04 -9.51
C VAL A 233 -11.34 -8.71 -9.52
N LEU A 234 -11.68 -7.43 -9.59
CA LEU A 234 -13.07 -6.98 -9.51
C LEU A 234 -13.90 -7.31 -10.76
N ARG A 235 -13.26 -7.66 -11.88
CA ARG A 235 -13.94 -8.14 -13.10
C ARG A 235 -14.24 -9.63 -13.08
N ASP A 236 -13.62 -10.40 -12.19
CA ASP A 236 -13.80 -11.85 -12.18
C ASP A 236 -15.17 -12.23 -11.60
N PRO A 237 -16.06 -12.86 -12.39
CA PRO A 237 -17.44 -13.13 -11.98
C PRO A 237 -17.56 -14.18 -10.88
N ARG A 238 -16.47 -14.78 -10.41
CA ARG A 238 -16.50 -15.70 -9.26
C ARG A 238 -16.46 -14.94 -7.94
N VAL A 239 -15.90 -13.72 -7.92
CA VAL A 239 -15.60 -12.98 -6.68
C VAL A 239 -16.88 -12.49 -6.00
N GLU A 240 -16.96 -12.71 -4.70
CA GLU A 240 -18.08 -12.30 -3.84
C GLU A 240 -17.73 -11.20 -2.84
N VAL A 241 -16.45 -11.11 -2.45
CA VAL A 241 -15.90 -10.07 -1.57
C VAL A 241 -14.48 -9.80 -2.03
N ALA A 242 -14.08 -8.54 -2.16
CA ALA A 242 -12.73 -8.18 -2.60
C ALA A 242 -11.93 -7.49 -1.49
N ILE A 243 -10.68 -7.92 -1.30
CA ILE A 243 -9.71 -7.28 -0.39
C ILE A 243 -8.52 -6.81 -1.22
N LEU A 244 -8.35 -5.49 -1.32
CA LEU A 244 -7.45 -4.86 -2.29
C LEU A 244 -6.36 -4.06 -1.59
N GLU A 245 -5.12 -4.49 -1.75
CA GLU A 245 -3.96 -3.71 -1.34
C GLU A 245 -3.81 -2.46 -2.20
N THR A 246 -3.71 -1.30 -1.55
CA THR A 246 -3.48 -0.01 -2.18
C THR A 246 -2.19 0.61 -1.63
N ALA A 247 -1.09 0.42 -2.34
CA ALA A 247 0.22 0.93 -1.95
C ALA A 247 0.48 2.36 -2.43
N ARG A 248 1.54 2.97 -1.88
CA ARG A 248 2.04 4.31 -2.24
C ARG A 248 2.19 4.47 -3.76
N GLY A 249 2.85 3.51 -4.41
CA GLY A 249 3.13 3.58 -5.85
C GLY A 249 1.85 3.62 -6.70
N GLY A 250 0.85 2.80 -6.38
CA GLY A 250 -0.45 2.81 -7.06
C GLY A 250 -1.17 4.14 -6.91
N LEU A 251 -1.26 4.66 -5.67
CA LEU A 251 -1.93 5.93 -5.36
C LEU A 251 -1.29 7.11 -6.09
N LEU A 252 0.03 7.20 -6.10
CA LEU A 252 0.74 8.30 -6.76
C LEU A 252 0.62 8.23 -8.27
N ARG A 253 0.75 7.03 -8.86
CA ARG A 253 0.79 6.87 -10.33
C ARG A 253 -0.58 6.98 -10.97
N ARG A 254 -1.64 6.45 -10.35
CA ARG A 254 -2.94 6.28 -11.01
C ARG A 254 -4.15 6.69 -10.16
N GLY A 255 -3.97 6.95 -8.86
CA GLY A 255 -5.06 7.15 -7.92
C GLY A 255 -5.73 5.82 -7.51
N LEU A 256 -7.00 5.90 -7.12
CA LEU A 256 -7.83 4.75 -6.77
C LEU A 256 -8.47 4.12 -8.01
N ALA A 257 -8.69 2.80 -7.97
CA ALA A 257 -9.46 2.08 -8.99
C ALA A 257 -10.96 2.33 -8.92
N LEU A 258 -11.45 2.66 -7.72
CA LEU A 258 -12.87 2.81 -7.39
C LEU A 258 -13.10 4.16 -6.72
N ASP A 259 -14.29 4.71 -6.94
CA ASP A 259 -14.82 5.88 -6.25
C ASP A 259 -15.73 5.51 -5.07
N ARG A 260 -16.09 4.23 -4.93
CA ARG A 260 -16.92 3.71 -3.83
C ARG A 260 -16.47 2.33 -3.35
N VAL A 261 -16.25 2.19 -2.04
CA VAL A 261 -15.93 0.95 -1.30
C VAL A 261 -16.66 0.91 0.04
N ASP A 262 -16.77 -0.28 0.64
CA ASP A 262 -17.54 -0.52 1.87
C ASP A 262 -16.66 -0.41 3.12
N ALA A 263 -15.37 -0.76 3.01
CA ALA A 263 -14.45 -0.68 4.12
C ALA A 263 -13.05 -0.24 3.69
N VAL A 264 -12.36 0.45 4.59
CA VAL A 264 -10.97 0.89 4.40
C VAL A 264 -10.20 0.58 5.67
N LEU A 265 -9.05 -0.09 5.57
CA LEU A 265 -8.09 -0.29 6.63
C LEU A 265 -6.83 0.55 6.35
N ILE A 266 -6.43 1.37 7.32
CA ILE A 266 -5.11 2.01 7.35
C ILE A 266 -4.32 1.40 8.50
N THR A 267 -3.28 0.61 8.20
CA THR A 267 -2.56 -0.17 9.22
C THR A 267 -1.65 0.69 10.10
N ASN A 268 -0.85 1.57 9.49
CA ASN A 268 0.07 2.50 10.14
C ASN A 268 0.65 3.49 9.12
N VAL A 269 1.24 4.57 9.63
CA VAL A 269 2.07 5.53 8.89
C VAL A 269 3.43 5.61 9.56
N ALA A 270 4.46 5.21 8.82
CA ALA A 270 5.85 5.32 9.23
C ALA A 270 6.72 5.75 8.05
N GLU A 271 7.92 6.25 8.35
CA GLU A 271 8.89 6.70 7.36
C GLU A 271 9.23 5.58 6.37
N ASP A 272 8.99 5.85 5.09
CA ASP A 272 9.29 4.95 4.00
C ASP A 272 9.38 5.74 2.69
N HIS A 273 10.56 5.73 2.06
CA HIS A 273 10.83 6.44 0.81
C HIS A 273 10.49 7.96 0.82
N LEU A 274 10.78 8.65 1.94
CA LEU A 274 10.63 10.11 2.02
C LEU A 274 11.57 10.82 1.04
N GLY A 275 11.11 11.93 0.45
CA GLY A 275 11.83 12.72 -0.55
C GLY A 275 11.65 12.26 -1.99
N GLU A 276 11.03 11.10 -2.22
CA GLU A 276 10.68 10.60 -3.54
C GLU A 276 9.22 10.96 -3.91
N PHE A 277 8.94 11.19 -5.20
CA PHE A 277 7.59 11.44 -5.74
C PHE A 277 6.77 12.43 -4.90
N ALA A 278 7.30 13.64 -4.66
CA ALA A 278 6.52 14.71 -4.01
C ALA A 278 6.12 14.45 -2.55
N LEU A 279 6.74 13.51 -1.84
CA LEU A 279 6.47 13.21 -0.43
C LEU A 279 7.64 13.65 0.46
N PRO A 280 7.73 14.93 0.85
CA PRO A 280 8.90 15.44 1.59
C PRO A 280 8.97 14.92 3.03
N ASP A 281 7.84 14.59 3.65
CA ASP A 281 7.76 14.27 5.07
C ASP A 281 6.66 13.25 5.39
N LEU A 282 6.59 12.88 6.67
CA LEU A 282 5.63 11.91 7.18
C LEU A 282 4.17 12.38 7.10
N GLN A 283 3.92 13.70 7.14
CA GLN A 283 2.58 14.26 7.00
C GLN A 283 2.08 14.10 5.56
N ALA A 284 2.91 14.39 4.57
CA ALA A 284 2.60 14.16 3.17
C ALA A 284 2.32 12.68 2.88
N LEU A 285 3.12 11.77 3.47
CA LEU A 285 2.88 10.33 3.34
C LEU A 285 1.54 9.90 3.95
N ALA A 286 1.17 10.46 5.10
CA ALA A 286 -0.10 10.17 5.71
C ALA A 286 -1.29 10.79 4.94
N ASP A 287 -1.13 11.96 4.35
CA ASP A 287 -2.13 12.56 3.44
C ASP A 287 -2.35 11.70 2.20
N LEU A 288 -1.28 11.17 1.60
CA LEU A 288 -1.36 10.21 0.52
C LEU A 288 -2.14 8.96 0.95
N LYS A 289 -1.81 8.38 2.12
CA LYS A 289 -2.53 7.20 2.63
C LYS A 289 -3.98 7.52 2.93
N TRP A 290 -4.32 8.76 3.32
CA TRP A 290 -5.69 9.17 3.59
C TRP A 290 -6.56 9.24 2.33
N VAL A 291 -5.96 9.26 1.13
CA VAL A 291 -6.69 9.28 -0.16
C VAL A 291 -7.67 8.13 -0.30
N VAL A 292 -7.33 6.93 0.20
CA VAL A 292 -8.24 5.76 0.12
C VAL A 292 -9.61 6.03 0.76
N THR A 293 -9.67 6.98 1.71
CA THR A 293 -10.92 7.32 2.38
C THR A 293 -11.86 8.15 1.52
N LYS A 294 -11.39 8.71 0.39
CA LYS A 294 -12.23 9.37 -0.62
C LYS A 294 -13.17 8.40 -1.32
N ALA A 295 -12.80 7.12 -1.40
CA ALA A 295 -13.66 6.08 -1.94
C ALA A 295 -14.62 5.50 -0.89
N LEU A 296 -14.52 5.85 0.38
CA LEU A 296 -15.39 5.24 1.39
C LEU A 296 -16.83 5.73 1.20
N GLY A 297 -17.76 4.79 0.96
CA GLY A 297 -19.18 5.11 0.84
C GLY A 297 -19.75 5.72 2.13
N SER A 298 -20.90 6.39 2.03
CA SER A 298 -21.57 7.05 3.17
C SER A 298 -21.92 6.11 4.32
N THR A 299 -22.19 4.84 4.01
CA THR A 299 -22.44 3.76 4.99
C THR A 299 -21.19 2.93 5.29
N GLY A 300 -20.08 3.21 4.62
CA GLY A 300 -18.84 2.48 4.75
C GLY A 300 -18.14 2.75 6.08
N ARG A 301 -17.15 1.93 6.40
CA ARG A 301 -16.47 1.95 7.69
C ARG A 301 -14.96 2.05 7.55
N LEU A 302 -14.37 2.98 8.30
CA LEU A 302 -12.94 3.21 8.34
C LEU A 302 -12.34 2.45 9.53
N VAL A 303 -11.33 1.62 9.30
CA VAL A 303 -10.65 0.82 10.30
C VAL A 303 -9.26 1.41 10.56
N LEU A 304 -9.00 1.88 11.78
CA LEU A 304 -7.79 2.63 12.13
C LEU A 304 -7.07 2.07 13.34
N ASN A 305 -5.74 2.14 13.28
CA ASN A 305 -4.87 1.80 14.38
C ASN A 305 -4.83 2.95 15.41
N ALA A 306 -5.36 2.71 16.61
CA ALA A 306 -5.32 3.65 17.72
C ALA A 306 -3.91 3.79 18.34
N GLY A 307 -3.00 2.87 18.03
CA GLY A 307 -1.58 2.98 18.37
C GLY A 307 -0.79 3.94 17.47
N ASP A 308 -1.40 4.46 16.40
CA ASP A 308 -0.75 5.40 15.47
C ASP A 308 -1.26 6.84 15.71
N PRO A 309 -0.42 7.74 16.25
CA PRO A 309 -0.84 9.11 16.57
C PRO A 309 -1.31 9.92 15.36
N LEU A 310 -0.75 9.68 14.16
CA LEU A 310 -1.10 10.42 12.95
C LEU A 310 -2.48 10.01 12.41
N LEU A 311 -2.83 8.73 12.57
CA LEU A 311 -4.17 8.26 12.24
C LEU A 311 -5.21 8.78 13.22
N VAL A 312 -4.89 8.76 14.52
CA VAL A 312 -5.75 9.33 15.57
C VAL A 312 -5.97 10.83 15.35
N GLU A 313 -4.92 11.59 15.03
CA GLU A 313 -5.03 13.01 14.74
C GLU A 313 -5.94 13.29 13.53
N ARG A 314 -5.74 12.57 12.41
CA ARG A 314 -6.56 12.74 11.19
C ARG A 314 -8.02 12.36 11.41
N ALA A 315 -8.27 11.33 12.21
CA ALA A 315 -9.62 10.88 12.52
C ALA A 315 -10.46 11.93 13.25
N ARG A 316 -9.85 12.82 14.06
CA ARG A 316 -10.58 13.87 14.80
C ARG A 316 -11.41 14.81 13.93
N LYS A 317 -11.01 14.98 12.66
CA LYS A 317 -11.68 15.86 11.70
C LYS A 317 -12.67 15.12 10.79
N ARG A 318 -12.84 13.81 10.99
CA ARG A 318 -13.63 12.96 10.12
C ARG A 318 -15.01 12.69 10.72
N GLU A 319 -16.03 12.81 9.89
CA GLU A 319 -17.36 12.29 10.14
C GLU A 319 -17.50 10.84 9.61
N GLY A 320 -18.36 10.04 10.23
CA GLY A 320 -18.66 8.67 9.81
C GLY A 320 -18.16 7.60 10.78
N ARG A 321 -18.40 6.34 10.41
CA ARG A 321 -18.16 5.19 11.30
C ARG A 321 -16.69 4.78 11.28
N ILE A 322 -16.08 4.76 12.47
CA ILE A 322 -14.71 4.28 12.66
C ILE A 322 -14.75 3.00 13.50
N THR A 323 -13.99 2.00 13.06
CA THR A 323 -13.60 0.85 13.88
C THR A 323 -12.16 1.06 14.33
N TRP A 324 -11.96 1.10 15.64
CA TRP A 324 -10.63 1.26 16.20
C TRP A 324 -10.00 -0.09 16.51
N PHE A 325 -8.68 -0.19 16.36
CA PHE A 325 -7.94 -1.32 16.90
C PHE A 325 -6.65 -0.90 17.57
N SER A 326 -6.25 -1.65 18.60
CA SER A 326 -4.98 -1.49 19.30
C SER A 326 -4.72 -2.73 20.14
N ALA A 327 -3.47 -3.20 20.19
CA ALA A 327 -3.08 -4.27 21.11
C ALA A 327 -3.09 -3.81 22.58
N ASP A 328 -2.95 -2.51 22.82
CA ASP A 328 -3.13 -1.90 24.14
C ASP A 328 -4.62 -1.54 24.34
N ALA A 329 -5.29 -2.29 25.22
CA ALA A 329 -6.70 -2.09 25.57
C ALA A 329 -6.95 -0.82 26.40
N GLU A 330 -5.91 -0.29 27.06
CA GLU A 330 -5.96 0.94 27.86
C GLU A 330 -5.65 2.19 27.02
N ASN A 331 -5.37 2.02 25.72
CA ASN A 331 -5.13 3.13 24.82
C ASN A 331 -6.35 4.07 24.81
N THR A 332 -6.12 5.30 25.27
CA THR A 332 -7.18 6.32 25.43
C THR A 332 -7.90 6.67 24.13
N SER A 333 -7.29 6.45 22.97
CA SER A 333 -7.93 6.65 21.66
C SER A 333 -9.04 5.63 21.40
N LEU A 334 -8.99 4.45 22.04
CA LEU A 334 -10.09 3.49 21.99
C LEU A 334 -11.33 4.01 22.73
N GLN A 335 -11.14 4.85 23.76
CA GLN A 335 -12.22 5.46 24.53
C GLN A 335 -12.85 6.66 23.79
N GLN A 336 -12.17 7.18 22.76
CA GLN A 336 -12.73 8.18 21.85
C GLN A 336 -13.69 7.56 20.82
N SER A 337 -13.92 6.25 20.87
CA SER A 337 -15.03 5.63 20.15
C SER A 337 -16.32 6.29 20.65
N PRO A 338 -17.05 7.04 19.80
CA PRO A 338 -18.24 7.74 20.26
C PRO A 338 -19.25 6.74 20.84
N ALA A 339 -20.05 7.22 21.81
CA ALA A 339 -21.21 6.50 22.33
C ALA A 339 -22.21 6.05 21.23
N ASP A 340 -22.00 6.50 19.99
CA ASP A 340 -22.77 6.19 18.78
C ASP A 340 -22.30 4.93 18.00
N GLY A 341 -21.67 3.95 18.66
CA GLY A 341 -21.53 2.59 18.10
C GLY A 341 -20.31 2.36 17.17
N GLY A 342 -19.14 2.88 17.55
CA GLY A 342 -17.87 2.47 16.93
C GLY A 342 -17.38 1.13 17.47
N ASP A 343 -17.13 0.17 16.58
CA ASP A 343 -16.59 -1.15 16.92
C ASP A 343 -15.11 -1.03 17.35
N VAL A 344 -14.67 -1.89 18.26
CA VAL A 344 -13.28 -1.95 18.72
C VAL A 344 -12.76 -3.38 18.68
N PHE A 345 -11.55 -3.56 18.15
CA PHE A 345 -10.78 -4.80 18.27
C PHE A 345 -9.53 -4.55 19.13
N THR A 346 -9.36 -5.29 20.21
CA THR A 346 -8.22 -5.13 21.11
C THR A 346 -7.74 -6.44 21.72
N VAL A 347 -6.74 -6.39 22.60
CA VAL A 347 -6.24 -7.55 23.34
C VAL A 347 -6.47 -7.35 24.83
N GLU A 348 -7.14 -8.29 25.47
CA GLU A 348 -7.33 -8.31 26.93
C GLU A 348 -6.92 -9.70 27.43
N ASN A 349 -6.04 -9.77 28.43
CA ASN A 349 -5.55 -11.03 29.02
C ASN A 349 -5.00 -12.04 28.00
N GLY A 350 -4.32 -11.57 26.95
CA GLY A 350 -3.76 -12.43 25.90
C GLY A 350 -4.77 -12.98 24.89
N GLU A 351 -6.01 -12.47 24.92
CA GLU A 351 -7.07 -12.83 23.97
C GLU A 351 -7.45 -11.65 23.09
N MET A 352 -7.74 -11.91 21.81
CA MET A 352 -8.38 -10.93 20.95
C MET A 352 -9.84 -10.73 21.38
N VAL A 353 -10.23 -9.47 21.59
CA VAL A 353 -11.56 -9.07 22.05
C VAL A 353 -12.19 -8.09 21.08
N TYR A 354 -13.47 -8.32 20.78
CA TYR A 354 -14.35 -7.39 20.09
C TYR A 354 -15.23 -6.65 21.10
N ARG A 355 -15.38 -5.33 20.94
CA ARG A 355 -16.28 -4.48 21.74
C ARG A 355 -17.15 -3.62 20.83
N SER A 356 -18.42 -3.45 21.19
CA SER A 356 -19.35 -2.56 20.49
C SER A 356 -20.41 -2.06 21.47
N GLY A 357 -20.36 -0.78 21.84
CA GLY A 357 -21.12 -0.27 22.98
C GLY A 357 -20.83 -1.09 24.24
N ASP A 358 -21.90 -1.57 24.90
CA ASP A 358 -21.79 -2.44 26.08
C ASP A 358 -21.52 -3.92 25.74
N HIS A 359 -21.53 -4.30 24.46
CA HIS A 359 -21.26 -5.65 24.05
C HIS A 359 -19.76 -5.92 24.03
N ARG A 360 -19.35 -6.99 24.73
CA ARG A 360 -17.96 -7.49 24.74
C ARG A 360 -17.97 -8.97 24.38
N ARG A 361 -17.04 -9.37 23.51
CA ARG A 361 -16.84 -10.77 23.12
C ARG A 361 -15.37 -11.10 22.97
N ALA A 362 -14.89 -12.09 23.71
CA ALA A 362 -13.61 -12.73 23.43
C ALA A 362 -13.75 -13.59 22.16
N LEU A 363 -12.78 -13.48 21.25
CA LEU A 363 -12.79 -14.19 19.97
C LEU A 363 -11.91 -15.43 20.01
N LEU A 364 -10.63 -15.25 20.32
CA LEU A 364 -9.65 -16.33 20.45
C LEU A 364 -8.36 -15.84 21.15
N PRO A 365 -7.63 -16.73 21.86
CA PRO A 365 -6.28 -16.45 22.36
C PRO A 365 -5.31 -16.07 21.24
N LEU A 366 -4.37 -15.16 21.52
CA LEU A 366 -3.32 -14.83 20.55
C LEU A 366 -2.47 -16.06 20.17
N ALA A 367 -2.25 -16.98 21.12
CA ALA A 367 -1.56 -18.25 20.87
C ALA A 367 -2.22 -19.13 19.80
N GLU A 368 -3.52 -18.96 19.54
CA GLU A 368 -4.24 -19.66 18.47
C GLU A 368 -4.17 -18.94 17.12
N ILE A 369 -3.54 -17.76 17.05
CA ILE A 369 -3.30 -17.02 15.80
C ILE A 369 -1.83 -17.20 15.42
N PRO A 370 -1.49 -18.11 14.48
CA PRO A 370 -0.09 -18.50 14.21
C PRO A 370 0.84 -17.31 13.92
N MET A 371 0.35 -16.33 13.18
CA MET A 371 1.13 -15.14 12.80
C MET A 371 1.57 -14.28 13.99
N THR A 372 0.94 -14.40 15.17
CA THR A 372 1.26 -13.56 16.34
C THR A 372 2.37 -14.12 17.22
N LEU A 373 2.77 -15.38 17.04
CA LEU A 373 3.72 -16.07 17.91
C LEU A 373 3.36 -15.97 19.40
N GLY A 374 2.10 -16.26 19.74
CA GLY A 374 1.62 -16.14 21.13
C GLY A 374 1.58 -14.70 21.65
N GLY A 375 1.65 -13.70 20.76
CA GLY A 375 1.73 -12.29 21.09
C GLY A 375 3.15 -11.70 21.03
N ALA A 376 4.20 -12.52 20.84
CA ALA A 376 5.57 -12.02 20.71
C ALA A 376 5.74 -11.09 19.48
N ALA A 377 5.01 -11.36 18.39
CA ALA A 377 4.99 -10.54 17.19
C ALA A 377 3.91 -9.45 17.26
N SER A 378 4.18 -8.39 18.03
CA SER A 378 3.25 -7.28 18.29
C SER A 378 2.68 -6.64 17.01
N HIS A 379 3.49 -6.50 15.96
CA HIS A 379 3.06 -5.98 14.67
C HIS A 379 2.04 -6.90 13.97
N ASN A 380 2.15 -8.21 14.13
CA ASN A 380 1.17 -9.16 13.59
C ASN A 380 -0.07 -9.28 14.46
N VAL A 381 0.02 -9.01 15.76
CA VAL A 381 -1.17 -8.76 16.61
C VAL A 381 -1.95 -7.57 16.05
N ALA A 382 -1.27 -6.44 15.77
CA ALA A 382 -1.91 -5.26 15.17
C ALA A 382 -2.51 -5.55 13.78
N ASN A 383 -1.78 -6.28 12.91
CA ASN A 383 -2.31 -6.70 11.60
C ASN A 383 -3.55 -7.59 11.74
N ALA A 384 -3.55 -8.55 12.67
CA ALA A 384 -4.69 -9.43 12.91
C ALA A 384 -5.92 -8.66 13.41
N LEU A 385 -5.73 -7.70 14.33
CA LEU A 385 -6.81 -6.83 14.82
C LEU A 385 -7.38 -5.93 13.70
N GLY A 386 -6.51 -5.33 12.90
CA GLY A 386 -6.92 -4.51 11.75
C GLY A 386 -7.66 -5.30 10.68
N ALA A 387 -7.15 -6.49 10.34
CA ALA A 387 -7.80 -7.41 9.41
C ALA A 387 -9.16 -7.91 9.93
N ALA A 388 -9.28 -8.20 11.23
CA ALA A 388 -10.55 -8.56 11.86
C ALA A 388 -11.56 -7.39 11.80
N GLY A 389 -11.11 -6.16 12.08
CA GLY A 389 -11.92 -4.95 11.92
C GLY A 389 -12.40 -4.76 10.48
N LEU A 390 -11.53 -4.99 9.49
CA LEU A 390 -11.88 -4.92 8.07
C LEU A 390 -12.91 -5.99 7.69
N ALA A 391 -12.70 -7.24 8.08
CA ALA A 391 -13.63 -8.32 7.78
C ALA A 391 -15.01 -8.09 8.42
N ALA A 392 -15.05 -7.63 9.68
CA ALA A 392 -16.30 -7.27 10.34
C ALA A 392 -17.02 -6.11 9.64
N ALA A 393 -16.26 -5.10 9.18
CA ALA A 393 -16.80 -4.00 8.38
C ALA A 393 -17.41 -4.45 7.04
N LEU A 394 -16.92 -5.55 6.47
CA LEU A 394 -17.46 -6.18 5.27
C LEU A 394 -18.60 -7.18 5.55
N GLY A 395 -19.08 -7.25 6.80
CA GLY A 395 -20.20 -8.11 7.19
C GLY A 395 -19.81 -9.56 7.50
N ILE A 396 -18.52 -9.87 7.62
CA ILE A 396 -18.07 -11.21 8.04
C ILE A 396 -18.34 -11.39 9.53
N ARG A 397 -19.00 -12.51 9.87
CA ARG A 397 -19.37 -12.82 11.27
C ARG A 397 -18.15 -13.12 12.12
N LEU A 398 -18.19 -12.75 13.39
CA LEU A 398 -17.09 -12.90 14.35
C LEU A 398 -16.59 -14.36 14.47
N GLU A 399 -17.47 -15.35 14.31
CA GLU A 399 -17.10 -16.78 14.31
C GLU A 399 -16.19 -17.13 13.12
N ALA A 400 -16.52 -16.63 11.93
CA ALA A 400 -15.72 -16.83 10.73
C ALA A 400 -14.40 -16.06 10.81
N ILE A 401 -14.39 -14.88 11.44
CA ILE A 401 -13.18 -14.12 11.73
C ILE A 401 -12.22 -14.93 12.62
N ALA A 402 -12.72 -15.46 13.74
CA ALA A 402 -11.91 -16.28 14.63
C ALA A 402 -11.40 -17.55 13.94
N THR A 403 -12.24 -18.19 13.12
CA THR A 403 -11.85 -19.38 12.34
C THR A 403 -10.75 -19.05 11.32
N GLY A 404 -10.93 -18.00 10.50
CA GLY A 404 -9.95 -17.62 9.49
C GLY A 404 -8.61 -17.16 10.06
N LEU A 405 -8.61 -16.50 11.22
CA LEU A 405 -7.37 -16.15 11.93
C LEU A 405 -6.62 -17.39 12.41
N ARG A 406 -7.34 -18.38 12.95
CA ARG A 406 -6.76 -19.66 13.39
C ARG A 406 -6.19 -20.46 12.23
N ASP A 407 -6.86 -20.41 11.08
CA ASP A 407 -6.48 -21.13 9.87
C ASP A 407 -5.44 -20.38 9.01
N THR A 408 -5.03 -19.17 9.41
CA THR A 408 -4.00 -18.40 8.70
C THR A 408 -2.65 -19.12 8.81
N ARG A 409 -2.13 -19.54 7.67
CA ARG A 409 -0.87 -20.26 7.55
C ARG A 409 0.28 -19.31 7.30
N ARG A 410 1.42 -19.51 7.98
CA ARG A 410 2.62 -18.68 7.76
C ARG A 410 3.15 -18.85 6.34
N GLU A 411 3.01 -20.04 5.76
CA GLU A 411 3.49 -20.40 4.43
C GLU A 411 2.79 -19.59 3.32
N ASP A 412 1.56 -19.13 3.55
CA ASP A 412 0.83 -18.25 2.62
C ASP A 412 1.40 -16.81 2.62
N HIS A 413 2.39 -16.54 3.48
CA HIS A 413 2.99 -15.23 3.72
C HIS A 413 4.51 -15.22 3.50
N PRO A 414 5.05 -15.63 2.33
CA PRO A 414 6.49 -15.71 2.08
C PRO A 414 7.24 -14.42 2.43
N GLY A 415 8.33 -14.61 3.19
CA GLY A 415 9.11 -13.69 4.03
C GLY A 415 8.36 -12.56 4.71
N ARG A 416 7.23 -12.91 5.33
CA ARG A 416 6.54 -12.06 6.29
C ARG A 416 6.38 -12.85 7.59
N LEU A 417 7.44 -12.86 8.39
CA LEU A 417 7.56 -13.61 9.63
C LEU A 417 7.34 -15.13 9.46
N ASN A 418 7.97 -15.73 8.44
CA ASN A 418 7.94 -17.18 8.27
C ASN A 418 8.81 -17.85 9.34
N VAL A 419 8.26 -18.83 10.03
CA VAL A 419 8.95 -19.54 11.11
C VAL A 419 9.23 -20.98 10.69
N TYR A 420 10.48 -21.38 10.85
CA TYR A 420 10.99 -22.72 10.58
C TYR A 420 11.59 -23.27 11.86
N GLU A 421 11.16 -24.46 12.25
CA GLU A 421 11.68 -25.16 13.43
C GLU A 421 12.43 -26.42 12.98
N PHE A 422 13.65 -26.62 13.48
CA PHE A 422 14.46 -27.81 13.19
C PHE A 422 15.47 -28.01 14.31
N ASP A 423 15.74 -29.25 14.73
CA ASP A 423 16.74 -29.57 15.77
C ASP A 423 16.64 -28.72 17.06
N GLY A 424 15.42 -28.28 17.43
CA GLY A 424 15.18 -27.39 18.58
C GLY A 424 15.58 -25.92 18.37
N VAL A 425 15.90 -25.52 17.15
CA VAL A 425 16.20 -24.14 16.71
C VAL A 425 14.95 -23.51 16.10
N THR A 426 14.75 -22.22 16.33
CA THR A 426 13.72 -21.42 15.65
C THR A 426 14.37 -20.44 14.68
N ALA A 427 14.08 -20.55 13.37
CA ALA A 427 14.54 -19.61 12.36
C ALA A 427 13.37 -18.78 11.82
N ILE A 428 13.52 -17.45 11.81
CA ILE A 428 12.51 -16.50 11.36
C ILE A 428 13.01 -15.78 10.12
N VAL A 429 12.29 -15.90 9.01
CA VAL A 429 12.61 -15.26 7.71
C VAL A 429 11.67 -14.09 7.46
N ASP A 430 12.22 -12.91 7.15
CA ASP A 430 11.44 -11.70 6.88
C ASP A 430 12.11 -10.72 5.88
N PHE A 431 11.28 -9.96 5.15
CA PHE A 431 11.66 -8.96 4.12
C PHE A 431 11.64 -7.50 4.60
N ALA A 432 11.56 -7.24 5.90
CA ALA A 432 11.59 -5.89 6.44
C ALA A 432 12.79 -5.09 5.88
N HIS A 433 12.52 -3.84 5.47
CA HIS A 433 13.49 -2.99 4.77
C HIS A 433 13.45 -1.52 5.19
N ASN A 434 12.39 -1.07 5.87
CA ASN A 434 12.32 0.28 6.45
C ASN A 434 12.51 0.23 7.97
N PRO A 435 12.96 1.34 8.60
CA PRO A 435 13.29 1.36 10.03
C PRO A 435 12.18 0.86 10.95
N HIS A 436 10.92 1.24 10.67
CA HIS A 436 9.77 0.83 11.47
C HIS A 436 9.49 -0.68 11.39
N GLY A 437 9.57 -1.28 10.19
CA GLY A 437 9.39 -2.72 10.01
C GLY A 437 10.53 -3.53 10.65
N LEU A 438 11.76 -3.03 10.53
CA LEU A 438 12.95 -3.66 11.10
C LEU A 438 12.92 -3.64 12.64
N GLN A 439 12.53 -2.51 13.25
CA GLN A 439 12.34 -2.43 14.69
C GLN A 439 11.30 -3.45 15.18
N ALA A 440 10.14 -3.53 14.52
CA ALA A 440 9.09 -4.48 14.88
C ALA A 440 9.53 -5.95 14.76
N LEU A 441 10.41 -6.26 13.81
CA LEU A 441 11.00 -7.59 13.65
C LEU A 441 11.98 -7.91 14.80
N PHE A 442 12.87 -6.98 15.17
CA PHE A 442 13.81 -7.19 16.28
C PHE A 442 13.13 -7.19 17.65
N ASP A 443 12.07 -6.41 17.85
CA ASP A 443 11.22 -6.49 19.02
C ASP A 443 10.61 -7.90 19.14
N THR A 444 10.19 -8.48 18.01
CA THR A 444 9.69 -9.87 17.97
C THR A 444 10.77 -10.85 18.42
N GLY A 445 11.99 -10.74 17.87
CA GLY A 445 13.14 -11.58 18.29
C GLY A 445 13.53 -11.41 19.77
N SER A 446 13.28 -10.23 20.34
CA SER A 446 13.53 -9.93 21.75
C SER A 446 12.47 -10.53 22.68
N ASN A 447 11.21 -10.56 22.22
CA ASN A 447 10.08 -11.11 22.96
C ASN A 447 10.03 -12.65 22.95
N LEU A 448 10.78 -13.29 22.05
CA LEU A 448 10.90 -14.74 22.00
C LEU A 448 11.88 -15.25 23.06
N GLU A 449 11.49 -16.36 23.70
CA GLU A 449 12.39 -17.13 24.55
C GLU A 449 13.52 -17.71 23.69
N ALA A 450 14.76 -17.44 24.08
CA ALA A 450 15.95 -17.91 23.37
C ALA A 450 17.12 -18.07 24.34
N GLU A 451 17.90 -19.15 24.19
CA GLU A 451 19.20 -19.28 24.84
C GLU A 451 20.24 -18.34 24.21
N ARG A 452 20.25 -18.28 22.88
CA ARG A 452 21.11 -17.40 22.09
C ARG A 452 20.36 -16.87 20.89
N ARG A 453 20.79 -15.70 20.41
CA ARG A 453 20.18 -15.04 19.25
C ARG A 453 21.20 -14.81 18.15
N LEU A 454 20.81 -15.06 16.90
CA LEU A 454 21.59 -14.69 15.72
C LEU A 454 20.81 -13.72 14.86
N VAL A 455 21.49 -12.76 14.25
CA VAL A 455 20.92 -11.92 13.19
C VAL A 455 21.74 -12.02 11.91
N LEU A 456 21.08 -12.35 10.80
CA LEU A 456 21.60 -12.21 9.44
C LEU A 456 21.02 -10.92 8.85
N ILE A 457 21.88 -9.96 8.49
CA ILE A 457 21.47 -8.58 8.20
C ILE A 457 22.19 -7.96 7.00
N GLY A 458 21.45 -7.20 6.21
CA GLY A 458 21.94 -6.39 5.09
C GLY A 458 21.02 -5.19 4.86
N GLN A 459 21.43 -4.24 4.01
CA GLN A 459 20.60 -3.09 3.64
C GLN A 459 20.83 -2.67 2.18
N ALA A 460 19.80 -2.13 1.54
CA ALA A 460 19.87 -1.55 0.21
C ALA A 460 20.78 -0.29 0.20
N GLY A 461 21.53 -0.10 -0.89
CA GLY A 461 22.56 0.94 -0.97
C GLY A 461 22.04 2.36 -1.21
N ASP A 462 20.77 2.53 -1.58
CA ASP A 462 20.09 3.82 -1.69
C ASP A 462 19.69 4.41 -0.34
N ARG A 463 19.94 3.68 0.76
CA ARG A 463 19.79 4.20 2.12
C ARG A 463 21.01 5.03 2.52
N SER A 464 20.76 6.07 3.32
CA SER A 464 21.82 6.89 3.90
C SER A 464 22.63 6.11 4.92
N ASP A 465 23.88 6.50 5.14
CA ASP A 465 24.76 5.89 6.15
C ASP A 465 24.11 5.91 7.54
N LYS A 466 23.41 7.01 7.86
CA LYS A 466 22.65 7.15 9.10
C LYS A 466 21.55 6.08 9.22
N ALA A 467 20.80 5.81 8.15
CA ALA A 467 19.77 4.79 8.15
C ALA A 467 20.36 3.37 8.25
N ILE A 468 21.50 3.12 7.59
CA ILE A 468 22.23 1.85 7.69
C ILE A 468 22.73 1.64 9.13
N SER A 469 23.30 2.66 9.78
CA SER A 469 23.73 2.58 11.17
C SER A 469 22.56 2.40 12.15
N ALA A 470 21.44 3.09 11.93
CA ALA A 470 20.25 2.92 12.76
C ALA A 470 19.68 1.49 12.69
N LEU A 471 19.84 0.81 11.55
CA LEU A 471 19.50 -0.61 11.42
C LEU A 471 20.40 -1.48 12.32
N ALA A 472 21.71 -1.22 12.36
CA ALA A 472 22.60 -1.93 13.29
C ALA A 472 22.23 -1.65 14.76
N ASP A 473 21.84 -0.41 15.10
CA ASP A 473 21.36 -0.06 16.44
C ASP A 473 20.14 -0.90 16.85
N ALA A 474 19.13 -1.01 15.96
CA ALA A 474 17.92 -1.78 16.21
C ALA A 474 18.20 -3.29 16.36
N ALA A 475 19.07 -3.84 15.50
CA ALA A 475 19.49 -5.24 15.59
C ALA A 475 20.27 -5.52 16.88
N TRP A 476 21.11 -4.57 17.32
CA TRP A 476 21.90 -4.69 18.55
C TRP A 476 21.04 -4.65 19.81
N ALA A 477 19.93 -3.91 19.81
CA ALA A 477 19.00 -3.84 20.94
C ALA A 477 18.40 -5.23 21.30
N MET A 478 18.32 -6.14 20.33
CA MET A 478 17.92 -7.54 20.53
C MET A 478 18.97 -8.38 21.29
N GLN A 479 20.19 -7.84 21.49
CA GLN A 479 21.32 -8.51 22.12
C GLN A 479 21.71 -9.83 21.41
N PRO A 480 22.13 -9.79 20.14
CA PRO A 480 22.55 -10.98 19.41
C PRO A 480 23.88 -11.55 19.94
N ASP A 481 23.99 -12.87 19.97
CA ASP A 481 25.21 -13.64 20.24
C ASP A 481 26.05 -13.89 18.98
N ARG A 482 25.45 -13.69 17.81
CA ARG A 482 26.11 -13.79 16.50
C ARG A 482 25.46 -12.82 15.52
N ILE A 483 26.30 -12.12 14.75
CA ILE A 483 25.87 -11.23 13.68
C ILE A 483 26.51 -11.74 12.40
N ILE A 484 25.72 -11.94 11.35
CA ILE A 484 26.22 -12.23 10.01
C ILE A 484 25.78 -11.09 9.12
N ILE A 485 26.74 -10.33 8.60
CA ILE A 485 26.47 -9.25 7.66
C ILE A 485 26.52 -9.82 6.25
N LYS A 486 25.48 -9.60 5.46
CA LYS A 486 25.40 -10.04 4.07
C LYS A 486 25.54 -8.87 3.09
N GLU A 487 26.05 -9.16 1.90
CA GLU A 487 25.86 -8.28 0.75
C GLU A 487 24.42 -8.31 0.23
N MET A 488 24.03 -7.25 -0.47
CA MET A 488 22.80 -7.18 -1.26
C MET A 488 23.14 -6.66 -2.66
N GLY A 489 23.80 -7.50 -3.47
CA GLY A 489 24.32 -7.11 -4.78
C GLY A 489 23.26 -6.60 -5.76
N ARG A 490 22.06 -7.22 -5.81
CA ARG A 490 20.93 -6.76 -6.63
C ARG A 490 20.38 -5.42 -6.15
N TYR A 491 20.59 -5.10 -4.88
CA TYR A 491 20.16 -3.85 -4.24
C TYR A 491 21.33 -2.93 -3.88
N ALA A 492 22.46 -3.03 -4.59
CA ALA A 492 23.62 -2.17 -4.38
C ALA A 492 23.30 -0.68 -4.65
N ARG A 493 22.38 -0.39 -5.58
CA ARG A 493 21.79 0.95 -5.81
C ARG A 493 22.82 2.09 -5.91
N GLY A 494 23.98 1.82 -6.51
CA GLY A 494 25.06 2.80 -6.72
C GLY A 494 26.18 2.76 -5.69
N ARG A 495 26.05 1.98 -4.61
CA ARG A 495 27.14 1.71 -3.65
C ARG A 495 28.09 0.64 -4.18
N SER A 496 29.35 0.71 -3.75
CA SER A 496 30.34 -0.32 -4.06
C SER A 496 30.15 -1.54 -3.16
N LYS A 497 30.55 -2.72 -3.65
CA LYS A 497 30.61 -3.95 -2.84
C LYS A 497 31.43 -3.71 -1.57
N GLY A 498 30.93 -4.17 -0.42
CA GLY A 498 31.57 -4.03 0.89
C GLY A 498 31.32 -2.68 1.58
N GLU A 499 30.74 -1.69 0.89
CA GLU A 499 30.49 -0.37 1.47
C GLU A 499 29.42 -0.43 2.56
N VAL A 500 28.23 -0.95 2.23
CA VAL A 500 27.13 -1.13 3.21
C VAL A 500 27.52 -2.11 4.32
N PRO A 501 28.10 -3.30 4.04
CA PRO A 501 28.62 -4.18 5.09
C PRO A 501 29.68 -3.53 5.98
N GLY A 502 30.52 -2.66 5.41
CA GLY A 502 31.53 -1.91 6.15
C GLY A 502 30.91 -0.96 7.16
N ILE A 503 29.86 -0.22 6.76
CA ILE A 503 29.11 0.69 7.65
C ILE A 503 28.46 -0.10 8.79
N LEU A 504 27.75 -1.19 8.47
CA LEU A 504 27.13 -2.06 9.49
C LEU A 504 28.16 -2.61 10.47
N ARG A 505 29.28 -3.16 9.95
CA ARG A 505 30.36 -3.72 10.77
C ARG A 505 30.97 -2.65 11.68
N HIS A 506 31.25 -1.48 11.14
CA HIS A 506 31.80 -0.38 11.93
C HIS A 506 30.86 0.00 13.07
N ARG A 507 29.56 0.13 12.77
CA ARG A 507 28.56 0.49 13.76
C ARG A 507 28.42 -0.55 14.88
N PHE A 508 28.40 -1.84 14.55
CA PHE A 508 28.37 -2.90 15.58
C PHE A 508 29.60 -2.87 16.50
N LEU A 509 30.79 -2.60 15.96
CA LEU A 509 32.00 -2.46 16.77
C LEU A 509 31.92 -1.24 17.72
N GLU A 510 31.37 -0.11 17.27
CA GLU A 510 31.14 1.06 18.13
C GLU A 510 30.14 0.77 19.27
N LEU A 511 29.13 -0.06 18.99
CA LEU A 511 28.15 -0.52 19.98
C LEU A 511 28.71 -1.53 20.98
N GLY A 512 29.96 -1.97 20.80
CA GLY A 512 30.68 -2.88 21.70
C GLY A 512 30.64 -4.35 21.30
N ALA A 513 30.16 -4.69 20.10
CA ALA A 513 30.19 -6.06 19.62
C ALA A 513 31.64 -6.56 19.45
N PRO A 514 32.04 -7.72 20.03
CA PRO A 514 33.36 -8.28 19.79
C PRO A 514 33.55 -8.62 18.31
N ALA A 515 34.73 -8.33 17.75
CA ALA A 515 34.98 -8.57 16.32
C ALA A 515 34.74 -10.05 15.89
N GLY A 516 34.98 -11.01 16.79
CA GLY A 516 34.73 -12.43 16.54
C GLY A 516 33.25 -12.82 16.46
N MET A 517 32.33 -11.97 16.92
CA MET A 517 30.89 -12.15 16.83
C MET A 517 30.35 -11.81 15.43
N ILE A 518 31.08 -11.01 14.65
CA ILE A 518 30.62 -10.46 13.37
C ILE A 518 31.22 -11.25 12.21
N GLY A 519 30.37 -12.00 11.50
CA GLY A 519 30.67 -12.67 10.23
C GLY A 519 30.31 -11.79 9.01
N TYR A 520 30.82 -12.18 7.85
CA TYR A 520 30.49 -11.58 6.55
C TYR A 520 30.25 -12.66 5.52
N GLN A 521 29.18 -12.52 4.73
CA GLN A 521 28.88 -13.41 3.61
C GLN A 521 28.50 -12.61 2.37
N GLU A 522 28.99 -13.07 1.21
CA GLU A 522 28.70 -12.43 -0.08
C GLU A 522 27.31 -12.79 -0.62
N HIS A 523 26.79 -13.95 -0.22
CA HIS A 523 25.50 -14.45 -0.70
C HIS A 523 24.58 -14.76 0.47
N GLU A 524 23.29 -14.42 0.31
CA GLU A 524 22.30 -14.56 1.39
C GLU A 524 22.17 -16.01 1.86
N LEU A 525 22.08 -16.95 0.93
CA LEU A 525 21.93 -18.38 1.23
C LEU A 525 23.14 -18.93 2.00
N GLU A 526 24.36 -18.47 1.70
CA GLU A 526 25.55 -18.86 2.47
C GLU A 526 25.54 -18.28 3.88
N GLY A 527 25.02 -17.06 4.06
CA GLY A 527 24.70 -16.49 5.38
C GLY A 527 23.71 -17.34 6.17
N VAL A 528 22.66 -17.85 5.52
CA VAL A 528 21.71 -18.76 6.15
C VAL A 528 22.37 -20.10 6.49
N ARG A 529 23.19 -20.67 5.61
CA ARG A 529 23.92 -21.91 5.90
C ARG A 529 24.85 -21.76 7.10
N GLU A 530 25.59 -20.65 7.19
CA GLU A 530 26.45 -20.35 8.34
C GLU A 530 25.61 -20.19 9.63
N ALA A 531 24.47 -19.48 9.56
CA ALA A 531 23.57 -19.32 10.69
C ALA A 531 23.08 -20.67 11.24
N VAL A 532 22.65 -21.56 10.35
CA VAL A 532 22.22 -22.92 10.70
C VAL A 532 23.38 -23.73 11.29
N GLN A 533 24.59 -23.64 10.73
CA GLN A 533 25.78 -24.34 11.25
C GLN A 533 26.20 -23.85 12.65
N TRP A 534 25.99 -22.57 12.97
CA TRP A 534 26.29 -21.98 14.27
C TRP A 534 25.27 -22.35 15.36
N SER A 535 24.03 -22.61 14.93
CA SER A 535 22.89 -22.81 15.82
C SER A 535 22.94 -24.12 16.63
N ARG A 536 22.26 -24.12 17.78
CA ARG A 536 22.04 -25.27 18.65
C ARG A 536 20.61 -25.22 19.24
N PRO A 537 20.10 -26.31 19.85
CA PRO A 537 18.78 -26.30 20.47
C PRO A 537 18.59 -25.12 21.43
N GLY A 538 17.45 -24.43 21.34
CA GLY A 538 17.12 -23.25 22.13
C GLY A 538 17.51 -21.91 21.49
N ASP A 539 18.20 -21.91 20.34
CA ASP A 539 18.57 -20.67 19.65
C ASP A 539 17.44 -20.11 18.77
N VAL A 540 17.42 -18.79 18.61
CA VAL A 540 16.56 -18.06 17.66
C VAL A 540 17.42 -17.37 16.59
N LEU A 541 17.11 -17.63 15.32
CA LEU A 541 17.81 -17.05 14.16
C LEU A 541 16.89 -16.04 13.47
N MET A 542 17.24 -14.76 13.50
CA MET A 542 16.56 -13.70 12.76
C MET A 542 17.23 -13.52 11.40
N LEU A 543 16.56 -13.97 10.35
CA LEU A 543 17.09 -14.04 8.99
C LEU A 543 16.40 -13.01 8.10
N LEU A 544 16.99 -11.83 7.94
CA LEU A 544 16.52 -10.89 6.95
C LEU A 544 17.02 -11.40 5.59
N ILE A 545 16.11 -11.71 4.67
CA ILE A 545 16.38 -12.20 3.31
C ILE A 545 15.83 -11.15 2.35
N HIS A 546 16.35 -10.98 1.13
CA HIS A 546 15.83 -9.96 0.19
C HIS A 546 15.97 -10.35 -1.29
N GLU A 547 16.97 -11.17 -1.65
CA GLU A 547 17.31 -11.54 -3.02
C GLU A 547 16.95 -12.98 -3.39
N ASP A 548 17.16 -13.93 -2.47
CA ASP A 548 16.98 -15.37 -2.68
C ASP A 548 15.97 -15.97 -1.71
N VAL A 549 14.75 -15.43 -1.76
CA VAL A 549 13.61 -15.85 -0.94
C VAL A 549 13.34 -17.34 -1.11
N ASP A 550 13.15 -17.77 -2.36
CA ASP A 550 12.69 -19.12 -2.68
C ASP A 550 13.75 -20.15 -2.31
N GLY A 551 15.04 -19.88 -2.60
CA GLY A 551 16.14 -20.77 -2.24
C GLY A 551 16.33 -20.92 -0.72
N VAL A 552 16.12 -19.85 0.04
CA VAL A 552 16.17 -19.91 1.52
C VAL A 552 14.97 -20.67 2.09
N ILE A 553 13.77 -20.40 1.57
CA ILE A 553 12.54 -21.11 1.98
C ILE A 553 12.68 -22.60 1.70
N GLU A 554 13.16 -22.99 0.52
CA GLU A 554 13.41 -24.40 0.15
C GLU A 554 14.42 -25.05 1.12
N PHE A 555 15.56 -24.40 1.34
CA PHE A 555 16.61 -24.92 2.23
C PHE A 555 16.15 -25.14 3.67
N LEU A 556 15.37 -24.21 4.23
CA LEU A 556 14.85 -24.34 5.60
C LEU A 556 13.70 -25.34 5.68
N SER A 557 12.82 -25.37 4.68
CA SER A 557 11.70 -26.31 4.62
C SER A 557 12.17 -27.76 4.59
N ASP A 558 13.24 -28.06 3.85
CA ASP A 558 13.80 -29.42 3.81
C ASP A 558 14.42 -29.87 5.14
N ARG A 559 14.78 -28.93 6.02
CA ARG A 559 15.31 -29.22 7.36
C ARG A 559 14.24 -29.31 8.44
N SER A 560 13.12 -28.63 8.25
CA SER A 560 11.97 -28.63 9.17
C SER A 560 11.06 -29.85 9.01
N ARG A 561 11.33 -30.72 8.02
CA ARG A 561 10.68 -32.03 7.84
C ARG A 561 11.40 -33.08 8.67
#